data_AF-A0A218Y4B5-F1
#
_entry.id   AF-A0A218Y4B5-F1
#
_cell.length_a   1.000
_cell.length_b   1.000
_cell.length_c   1.000
_cell.angle_alpha   90.00
_cell.angle_beta   90.00
_cell.angle_gamma   90.00
#
_symmetry.space_group_name_H-M   'P 1'
#
loop_
_entity.id
_entity.type
_entity.pdbx_description
1 polymer ?
#
loop_
_entity_poly.entity_id
_entity_poly.type
_entity_poly.pdbx_seq_one_letter_code
_entity_poly.pdbx_strand_id
1 'polypeptide(L)'
;MGEAACKIDVILGHIIEDHEAKHESAIDDENKTRAREDLVDVFLNLQKTSDLKFVVTMDVMKNVIIEIFLAGTDSSSTTIDWAMSEILQNPRVMQKAQQEVRNHLNGKSRVEEPDVNGLEYLNY
;
A
#
# COMPACT_ATOMS: atom_id res chain seq x y z
N MET A 1 10.82 -12.60 17.62
CA MET A 1 10.51 -12.74 16.17
C MET A 1 9.38 -13.71 15.89
N GLY A 2 9.27 -14.88 16.55
CA GLY A 2 8.22 -15.88 16.24
C GLY A 2 6.77 -15.44 16.49
N GLU A 3 6.49 -14.68 17.54
CA GLU A 3 5.11 -14.25 17.85
C GLU A 3 4.55 -13.26 16.82
N ALA A 4 5.37 -12.31 16.37
CA ALA A 4 4.98 -11.34 15.34
C ALA A 4 4.72 -12.02 13.99
N ALA A 5 5.58 -12.95 13.60
CA ALA A 5 5.41 -13.72 12.37
C ALA A 5 4.11 -14.54 12.37
N CYS A 6 3.78 -15.18 13.50
CA CYS A 6 2.53 -15.91 13.68
C CYS A 6 1.31 -14.99 13.58
N LYS A 7 1.35 -13.80 14.20
CA LYS A 7 0.24 -12.82 14.09
C LYS A 7 0.03 -12.35 12.65
N ILE A 8 1.12 -12.07 11.93
CA ILE A 8 1.05 -11.65 10.52
C ILE A 8 0.45 -12.76 9.66
N ASP A 9 0.89 -14.01 9.85
CA ASP A 9 0.35 -15.15 9.12
C ASP A 9 -1.16 -15.32 9.32
N VAL A 10 -1.65 -15.18 10.56
CA VAL A 10 -3.07 -15.22 10.88
C VAL A 10 -3.84 -14.08 10.22
N ILE A 11 -3.31 -12.85 10.26
CA ILE A 11 -3.95 -11.68 9.64
C ILE A 11 -4.05 -11.85 8.12
N LEU A 12 -2.95 -12.24 7.47
CA LEU A 12 -2.95 -12.46 6.02
C LEU A 12 -3.85 -13.64 5.64
N GLY A 13 -3.94 -14.65 6.49
CA GLY A 13 -4.89 -15.76 6.35
C GLY A 13 -6.32 -15.26 6.23
N HIS A 14 -6.79 -14.51 7.23
CA HIS A 14 -8.14 -13.96 7.23
C HIS A 14 -8.40 -13.02 6.05
N ILE A 15 -7.42 -12.19 5.66
CA ILE A 15 -7.57 -11.30 4.51
C ILE A 15 -7.80 -12.09 3.22
N ILE A 16 -7.05 -13.18 3.00
CA ILE A 16 -7.20 -14.01 1.80
C ILE A 16 -8.57 -14.71 1.82
N GLU A 17 -8.97 -15.29 2.95
CA GLU A 17 -10.28 -15.94 3.12
C GLU A 17 -11.45 -14.97 2.85
N ASP A 18 -11.35 -13.73 3.33
CA ASP A 18 -12.35 -12.69 3.08
C ASP A 18 -12.45 -12.35 1.57
N HIS A 19 -11.32 -12.29 0.87
CA HIS A 19 -11.28 -12.05 -0.58
C HIS A 19 -11.82 -13.25 -1.37
N GLU A 20 -11.52 -14.48 -0.95
CA GLU A 20 -12.08 -15.70 -1.55
C GLU A 20 -13.62 -15.71 -1.45
N ALA A 21 -14.18 -15.48 -0.26
CA ALA A 21 -15.63 -15.43 -0.04
C ALA A 21 -16.31 -14.31 -0.85
N LYS A 22 -15.67 -13.14 -0.94
CA LYS A 22 -16.13 -12.02 -1.77
C LYS A 22 -16.09 -12.37 -3.26
N HIS A 23 -15.05 -13.07 -3.71
CA HIS A 23 -14.91 -13.50 -5.10
C HIS A 23 -15.96 -14.55 -5.47
N GLU A 24 -16.29 -15.49 -4.58
CA GLU A 24 -17.35 -16.49 -4.83
C GLU A 24 -18.72 -15.83 -4.97
N SER A 25 -19.06 -14.92 -4.06
CA SER A 25 -20.35 -14.19 -4.09
C SER A 25 -20.50 -13.17 -5.22
N ALA A 26 -19.42 -12.84 -5.94
CA ALA A 26 -19.43 -11.94 -7.09
C ALA A 26 -19.67 -12.64 -8.44
N ILE A 27 -19.54 -13.97 -8.49
CA ILE A 27 -19.76 -14.75 -9.73
C ILE A 27 -21.26 -14.80 -10.10
N ASP A 28 -22.16 -14.64 -9.12
CA ASP A 28 -23.61 -14.75 -9.30
C ASP A 28 -24.32 -13.43 -9.68
N ASP A 29 -23.60 -12.30 -9.79
CA ASP A 29 -24.23 -10.97 -9.92
C ASP A 29 -23.48 -10.10 -10.95
N GLU A 30 -23.86 -10.22 -12.23
CA GLU A 30 -23.27 -9.52 -13.40
C GLU A 30 -23.28 -7.98 -13.29
N ASN A 31 -23.97 -7.41 -12.30
CA ASN A 31 -24.27 -5.98 -12.24
C ASN A 31 -23.62 -5.24 -11.05
N LYS A 32 -22.71 -5.88 -10.29
CA LYS A 32 -21.93 -5.17 -9.27
C LYS A 32 -20.77 -4.40 -9.92
N THR A 33 -20.72 -3.10 -9.66
CA THR A 33 -19.54 -2.26 -9.83
C THR A 33 -18.35 -3.04 -9.28
N ARG A 34 -17.45 -3.51 -10.15
CA ARG A 34 -16.25 -4.23 -9.71
C ARG A 34 -15.60 -3.36 -8.64
N ALA A 35 -15.61 -3.83 -7.39
CA ALA A 35 -14.75 -3.24 -6.38
C ALA A 35 -13.35 -3.18 -6.98
N ARG A 36 -12.62 -2.09 -6.74
CA ARG A 36 -11.28 -1.90 -7.28
C ARG A 36 -10.46 -3.16 -6.95
N GLU A 37 -10.10 -3.92 -7.98
CA GLU A 37 -9.32 -5.14 -7.84
C GLU A 37 -7.98 -4.78 -7.18
N ASP A 38 -7.63 -5.53 -6.14
CA ASP A 38 -6.33 -5.39 -5.47
C ASP A 38 -5.41 -6.59 -5.75
N LEU A 39 -4.23 -6.57 -5.13
CA LEU A 39 -3.21 -7.59 -5.35
C LEU A 39 -3.69 -9.00 -4.94
N VAL A 40 -4.54 -9.12 -3.91
CA VAL A 40 -5.09 -10.41 -3.46
C VAL A 40 -6.06 -10.94 -4.51
N ASP A 41 -6.94 -10.08 -5.03
CA ASP A 41 -7.85 -10.44 -6.13
C ASP A 41 -7.08 -10.94 -7.36
N VAL A 42 -5.97 -10.27 -7.71
CA VAL A 42 -5.10 -10.68 -8.82
C VAL A 42 -4.48 -12.06 -8.58
N PHE A 43 -3.96 -12.33 -7.38
CA PHE A 43 -3.39 -13.65 -7.07
C PHE A 43 -4.44 -14.77 -7.12
N LEU A 44 -5.65 -14.52 -6.61
CA LEU A 44 -6.76 -15.48 -6.67
C LEU A 44 -7.18 -15.78 -8.12
N ASN A 45 -7.21 -14.76 -8.98
CA ASN A 45 -7.47 -14.92 -10.41
C ASN A 45 -6.36 -15.72 -11.11
N LEU A 46 -5.09 -15.47 -10.77
CA LEU A 46 -3.96 -16.23 -11.29
C LEU A 46 -4.02 -17.69 -10.83
N GLN A 47 -4.38 -17.98 -9.58
CA GLN A 47 -4.52 -19.34 -9.08
C GLN A 47 -5.54 -20.18 -9.88
N LYS A 48 -6.61 -19.54 -10.38
CA LYS A 48 -7.63 -20.18 -11.23
C LYS A 48 -7.20 -20.38 -12.68
N THR A 49 -6.17 -19.67 -13.13
CA THR A 49 -5.69 -19.74 -14.51
C THR A 49 -4.87 -21.02 -14.72
N SER A 50 -5.32 -21.88 -15.62
CA SER A 50 -4.74 -23.23 -15.83
C SER A 50 -3.38 -23.25 -16.56
N ASP A 51 -2.91 -22.10 -17.06
CA ASP A 51 -1.74 -22.00 -17.94
C ASP A 51 -0.42 -21.64 -17.23
N LEU A 52 -0.42 -21.53 -15.89
CA LEU A 52 0.78 -21.20 -15.12
C LEU A 52 1.70 -22.42 -14.94
N LYS A 53 3.01 -22.20 -15.15
CA LYS A 53 4.06 -23.21 -14.92
C LYS A 53 4.33 -23.49 -13.43
N PHE A 54 3.70 -22.75 -12.53
CA PHE A 54 3.86 -22.85 -11.09
C PHE A 54 2.50 -22.68 -10.39
N VAL A 55 2.38 -23.25 -9.20
CA VAL A 55 1.15 -23.18 -8.39
C VAL A 55 1.22 -21.97 -7.47
N VAL A 56 0.22 -21.10 -7.53
CA VAL A 56 0.04 -20.01 -6.57
C VAL A 56 -0.63 -20.60 -5.33
N THR A 57 0.15 -20.88 -4.28
CA THR A 57 -0.38 -21.36 -2.99
C THR A 57 -0.67 -20.19 -2.05
N MET A 58 -1.48 -20.44 -1.03
CA MET A 58 -1.75 -19.45 0.03
C MET A 58 -0.46 -18.95 0.68
N ASP A 59 0.48 -19.84 0.99
CA ASP A 59 1.77 -19.46 1.58
C ASP A 59 2.59 -18.56 0.65
N VAL A 60 2.59 -18.84 -0.65
CA VAL A 60 3.26 -17.99 -1.64
C VAL A 60 2.62 -16.60 -1.67
N MET A 61 1.29 -16.51 -1.68
CA MET A 61 0.59 -15.22 -1.62
C MET A 61 0.95 -14.44 -0.36
N LYS A 62 0.86 -15.08 0.82
CA LYS A 62 1.22 -14.46 2.11
C LYS A 62 2.66 -13.93 2.10
N ASN A 63 3.60 -14.75 1.62
CA ASN A 63 5.02 -14.40 1.58
C ASN A 63 5.30 -13.21 0.64
N VAL A 64 4.71 -13.19 -0.55
CA VAL A 64 4.90 -12.07 -1.49
C VAL A 64 4.28 -10.79 -0.93
N ILE A 65 3.08 -10.86 -0.33
CA ILE A 65 2.42 -9.70 0.28
C ILE A 65 3.31 -9.11 1.38
N ILE A 66 3.81 -9.94 2.31
CA ILE A 66 4.66 -9.43 3.39
C ILE A 66 6.00 -8.89 2.88
N GLU A 67 6.59 -9.52 1.86
CA GLU A 67 7.85 -9.04 1.26
C GLU A 67 7.69 -7.64 0.66
N ILE A 68 6.60 -7.38 -0.06
CA ILE A 68 6.29 -6.06 -0.62
C ILE A 68 6.15 -5.01 0.49
N PHE A 69 5.42 -5.33 1.56
CA PHE A 69 5.24 -4.41 2.68
C PHE A 69 6.55 -4.12 3.41
N LEU A 70 7.37 -5.13 3.66
CA LEU A 70 8.67 -4.97 4.33
C LEU A 70 9.62 -4.13 3.47
N ALA A 71 9.76 -4.47 2.19
CA ALA A 71 10.64 -3.76 1.27
C ALA A 71 10.26 -2.28 1.11
N GLY A 72 8.96 -1.98 1.05
CA GLY A 72 8.46 -0.61 0.91
C GLY A 72 8.54 0.20 2.21
N THR A 73 8.26 -0.43 3.36
CA THR A 73 8.16 0.30 4.64
C THR A 73 9.53 0.71 5.17
N ASP A 74 10.49 -0.21 5.25
CA ASP A 74 11.80 0.07 5.85
C ASP A 74 12.58 1.12 5.05
N SER A 75 12.53 1.04 3.72
CA SER A 75 13.21 1.98 2.83
C SER A 75 12.58 3.37 2.85
N SER A 76 11.25 3.45 2.77
CA SER A 76 10.52 4.72 2.75
C SER A 76 10.58 5.44 4.10
N SER A 77 10.41 4.71 5.21
CA SER A 77 10.51 5.29 6.56
C SER A 77 11.90 5.87 6.81
N THR A 78 12.95 5.13 6.48
CA THR A 78 14.34 5.61 6.58
C THR A 78 14.55 6.89 5.76
N THR A 79 14.02 6.95 4.54
CA THR A 79 14.13 8.13 3.67
C THR A 79 13.43 9.34 4.29
N ILE A 80 12.23 9.16 4.83
CA ILE A 80 11.48 10.23 5.52
C ILE A 80 12.22 10.70 6.78
N ASP A 81 12.78 9.78 7.57
CA ASP A 81 13.53 10.13 8.77
C ASP A 81 14.76 11.00 8.46
N TRP A 82 15.50 10.66 7.40
CA TRP A 82 16.61 11.48 6.90
C TRP A 82 16.14 12.83 6.38
N ALA A 83 15.11 12.86 5.54
CA ALA A 83 14.56 14.09 4.98
C ALA A 83 14.10 15.04 6.11
N MET A 84 13.36 14.54 7.09
CA MET A 84 12.89 15.33 8.23
C MET A 84 14.06 15.84 9.09
N SER A 85 15.08 15.00 9.33
CA SER A 85 16.27 15.39 10.07
C SER A 85 17.02 16.54 9.39
N GLU A 86 17.19 16.49 8.07
CA GLU A 86 17.84 17.54 7.28
C GLU A 86 16.99 18.82 7.20
N ILE A 87 15.67 18.70 7.03
CA ILE A 87 14.75 19.84 6.99
C ILE A 87 14.78 20.58 8.33
N LEU A 88 14.72 19.86 9.46
CA LEU A 88 14.70 20.45 10.80
C LEU A 88 16.01 21.15 11.15
N GLN A 89 17.15 20.68 10.63
CA GLN A 89 18.46 21.33 10.84
C GLN A 89 18.64 22.61 10.00
N ASN A 90 17.81 22.82 8.97
CA ASN A 90 17.94 23.94 8.04
C ASN A 90 16.69 24.85 8.06
N PRO A 91 16.65 25.89 8.92
CA PRO A 91 15.46 26.75 9.07
C PRO A 91 14.95 27.38 7.77
N ARG A 92 15.87 27.71 6.84
CA ARG A 92 15.50 28.26 5.52
C ARG A 92 14.78 27.23 4.64
N VAL A 93 15.21 25.97 4.67
CA VAL A 93 14.59 24.85 3.93
C VAL A 93 13.23 24.54 4.54
N MET A 94 13.15 24.45 5.87
CA MET A 94 11.89 24.26 6.60
C MET A 94 10.85 25.33 6.26
N GLN A 95 11.25 26.60 6.22
CA GLN A 95 10.35 27.69 5.85
C GLN A 95 9.81 27.55 4.43
N LYS A 96 10.65 27.18 3.45
CA LYS A 96 10.22 26.97 2.06
C LYS A 96 9.24 25.81 1.93
N ALA A 97 9.57 24.65 2.51
CA ALA A 97 8.72 23.46 2.49
C ALA A 97 7.33 23.74 3.10
N GLN A 98 7.29 24.37 4.28
CA GLN A 98 6.01 24.67 4.92
C GLN A 98 5.22 25.75 4.15
N GLN A 99 5.89 26.73 3.54
CA GLN A 99 5.23 27.75 2.74
C GLN A 99 4.59 27.15 1.49
N GLU A 100 5.28 26.22 0.81
CA GLU A 100 4.72 25.50 -0.32
C GLU A 100 3.47 24.73 0.09
N VAL A 101 3.54 23.89 1.12
CA VAL A 101 2.40 23.10 1.59
C VAL A 101 1.20 23.98 1.95
N ARG A 102 1.43 25.09 2.66
CA ARG A 102 0.36 26.03 3.02
C ARG A 102 -0.28 26.71 1.81
N ASN A 103 0.53 27.07 0.81
CA ASN A 103 0.05 27.70 -0.42
C ASN A 103 -0.66 26.71 -1.35
N HIS A 104 -0.18 25.47 -1.43
CA HIS A 104 -0.76 24.47 -2.32
C HIS A 104 -2.10 23.95 -1.79
N LEU A 105 -2.15 23.63 -0.49
CA LEU A 105 -3.34 23.04 0.13
C LEU A 105 -4.40 24.08 0.50
N ASN A 106 -4.06 25.37 0.57
CA ASN A 106 -5.00 26.48 0.85
C ASN A 106 -5.95 26.24 2.04
N GLY A 107 -5.45 25.61 3.11
CA GLY A 107 -6.24 25.32 4.31
C GLY A 107 -7.16 24.10 4.22
N LYS A 108 -7.01 23.24 3.21
CA LYS A 108 -7.70 21.94 3.11
C LYS A 108 -7.41 21.13 4.39
N SER A 109 -8.46 20.67 5.06
CA SER A 109 -8.36 19.95 6.34
C SER A 109 -7.95 18.49 6.18
N ARG A 110 -8.18 17.90 5.00
CA ARG A 110 -7.83 16.52 4.67
C ARG A 110 -7.09 16.48 3.34
N VAL A 111 -5.87 15.99 3.38
CA VAL A 111 -5.03 15.80 2.20
C VAL A 111 -5.38 14.46 1.54
N GLU A 112 -5.48 14.47 0.21
CA GLU A 112 -5.74 13.32 -0.65
C GLU A 112 -4.54 13.13 -1.59
N GLU A 113 -4.40 11.92 -2.14
CA GLU A 113 -3.28 11.58 -3.03
C GLU A 113 -3.06 12.58 -4.19
N PRO A 114 -4.10 13.10 -4.87
CA PRO A 114 -3.90 14.05 -5.96
C PRO A 114 -3.35 15.41 -5.51
N ASP A 115 -3.54 15.79 -4.23
CA ASP A 115 -3.06 17.08 -3.70
C ASP A 115 -1.53 17.11 -3.55
N VAL A 116 -0.86 15.96 -3.61
CA VAL A 116 0.60 15.88 -3.49
C VAL A 116 1.29 16.25 -4.81
N ASN A 117 0.61 16.05 -5.95
CA ASN A 117 1.18 16.21 -7.29
C ASN A 117 1.62 17.64 -7.65
N GLY A 118 1.27 18.66 -6.85
CA GLY A 118 1.67 20.05 -7.07
C GLY A 118 2.61 20.64 -6.01
N LEU A 119 3.23 19.79 -5.18
CA LEU A 119 4.27 20.19 -4.23
C LEU A 119 5.67 20.10 -4.87
N GLU A 120 5.99 21.01 -5.79
CA GLU A 120 7.23 20.95 -6.61
C GLU A 120 8.53 20.94 -5.80
N TYR A 121 8.59 21.66 -4.68
CA TYR A 121 9.76 21.75 -3.81
C TYR A 121 9.96 20.49 -2.98
N LEU A 122 8.88 19.84 -2.55
CA LEU A 122 8.93 18.56 -1.83
C LEU A 122 8.96 17.33 -2.74
N ASN A 123 8.89 17.50 -4.06
CA ASN A 123 8.86 16.41 -5.04
C ASN A 123 10.27 15.88 -5.43
N TYR A 124 11.23 15.87 -4.49
CA TYR A 124 12.61 15.44 -4.74
C TYR A 124 13.17 14.61 -3.60
#